data_AF-A0A7C0Y5I2-F1
#
_entry.id   AF-A0A7C0Y5I2-F1
#
_cell.length_a   1.000
_cell.length_b   1.000
_cell.length_c   1.000
_cell.angle_alpha   90.00
_cell.angle_beta   90.00
_cell.angle_gamma   90.00
#
_symmetry.space_group_name_H-M   'P 1'
#
loop_
_entity.id
_entity.type
_entity.pdbx_description
1 polymer ?
#
loop_
_entity_poly.entity_id
_entity_poly.type
_entity_poly.pdbx_seq_one_letter_code
_entity_poly.pdbx_strand_id
1 'polypeptide(L)'
;MIVSLIIIGSLIIYLFCYRFYGFYLQKKIVQPSESPTPAVRLRDDVDFVPANKYVLFGHHFASIAGAAPIVGPVIALAWGWLPALLWVWLGNIFIGAVHDYLSLMSSVRYDGHSIQWIASKVIKKRTGYLFAWFILFVLILVVAAFGAVLGKIFVAKPQVPPSYFLQIVAALILGFLLYRLRISFLLATLIGIIMLIGAIVLGMYFPINASYKTWMFIFFFYIILAASLPVHVLLQPRDYLNAWLLVAGLILGSFAILFSFKKITLFAFTSFNAPLIAHKPTPFWPVVPLIIACGSLSGFHALVASGTTSKQLSKEIEGLFIGYGSMLTEGFL
;
A
#
# COMPACT_ATOMS: atom_id res chain seq x y z
N MET A 1 23.05 19.85 -1.84
CA MET A 1 21.77 20.00 -1.13
C MET A 1 21.80 19.14 0.13
N ILE A 2 21.32 19.65 1.27
CA ILE A 2 21.22 18.87 2.51
C ILE A 2 19.99 17.97 2.39
N VAL A 3 20.12 16.67 2.65
CA VAL A 3 19.00 15.70 2.51
C VAL A 3 17.80 16.12 3.36
N SER A 4 18.03 16.72 4.52
CA SER A 4 16.99 17.28 5.40
C SER A 4 16.05 18.27 4.69
N LEU A 5 16.55 19.07 3.74
CA LEU A 5 15.72 19.99 2.96
C LEU A 5 14.77 19.27 1.99
N ILE A 6 15.18 18.11 1.46
CA ILE A 6 14.31 17.28 0.60
C ILE A 6 13.14 16.74 1.40
N ILE A 7 13.40 16.23 2.60
CA ILE A 7 12.35 15.65 3.46
C ILE A 7 11.35 16.73 3.88
N ILE A 8 11.84 17.88 4.34
CA ILE A 8 10.95 19.00 4.71
C ILE A 8 10.16 19.48 3.47
N GLY A 9 10.84 19.62 2.32
CA GLY A 9 10.21 20.00 1.07
C GLY A 9 9.11 19.04 0.61
N SER A 10 9.38 17.73 0.65
CA SER A 10 8.39 16.70 0.29
C SER A 10 7.19 16.69 1.23
N LEU A 11 7.42 16.81 2.54
CA LEU A 11 6.33 16.90 3.51
C LEU A 11 5.44 18.12 3.25
N ILE A 12 6.04 19.29 2.98
CA ILE A 12 5.30 20.50 2.63
C ILE A 12 4.51 20.32 1.35
N ILE A 13 5.13 19.77 0.30
CA ILE A 13 4.47 19.52 -1.00
C ILE A 13 3.27 18.59 -0.82
N TYR A 14 3.43 17.47 -0.13
CA TYR A 14 2.34 16.52 0.08
C TYR A 14 1.21 17.08 0.94
N LEU A 15 1.52 17.79 2.04
CA LEU A 15 0.50 18.44 2.87
C LEU A 15 -0.24 19.54 2.09
N PHE A 16 0.48 20.33 1.30
CA PHE A 16 -0.10 21.36 0.45
C PHE A 16 -1.02 20.73 -0.61
N CYS A 17 -0.54 19.74 -1.36
CA CYS A 17 -1.34 19.08 -2.39
C CYS A 17 -2.52 18.31 -1.80
N TYR A 18 -2.41 17.70 -0.62
CA TYR A 18 -3.56 17.13 0.09
C TYR A 18 -4.63 18.19 0.37
N ARG A 19 -4.21 19.34 0.92
CA ARG A 19 -5.12 20.40 1.34
C ARG A 19 -5.79 21.15 0.19
N PHE A 20 -5.08 21.37 -0.92
CA PHE A 20 -5.61 22.14 -2.04
C PHE A 20 -6.15 21.23 -3.14
N TYR A 21 -5.32 20.34 -3.67
CA TYR A 21 -5.69 19.49 -4.79
C TYR A 21 -6.62 18.35 -4.36
N GLY A 22 -6.30 17.65 -3.26
CA GLY A 22 -7.16 16.60 -2.71
C GLY A 22 -8.57 17.12 -2.37
N PHE A 23 -8.68 18.24 -1.66
CA PHE A 23 -9.98 18.87 -1.39
C PHE A 23 -10.68 19.38 -2.65
N TYR A 24 -9.94 19.86 -3.65
CA TYR A 24 -10.52 20.21 -4.94
C TYR A 24 -11.18 18.97 -5.59
N LEU A 25 -10.48 17.83 -5.65
CA LEU A 25 -11.02 16.58 -6.17
C LEU A 25 -12.26 16.13 -5.39
N GLN A 26 -12.19 16.19 -4.05
CA GLN A 26 -13.33 15.84 -3.19
C GLN A 26 -14.55 16.74 -3.45
N LYS A 27 -14.37 18.06 -3.50
CA LYS A 27 -15.48 19.01 -3.62
C LYS A 27 -16.03 19.15 -5.03
N LYS A 28 -15.20 19.04 -6.07
CA LYS A 28 -15.61 19.30 -7.47
C LYS A 28 -15.88 18.03 -8.25
N ILE A 29 -15.13 16.95 -8.00
CA ILE A 29 -15.24 15.72 -8.79
C ILE A 29 -16.06 14.67 -8.04
N VAL A 30 -15.62 14.29 -6.84
CA VAL A 30 -16.23 13.15 -6.10
C VAL A 30 -17.59 13.52 -5.50
N GLN A 31 -17.70 14.71 -4.93
CA GLN A 31 -18.91 15.25 -4.29
C GLN A 31 -19.53 14.21 -3.32
N PRO A 32 -18.84 13.92 -2.19
CA PRO A 32 -19.25 12.86 -1.28
C PRO A 32 -20.67 13.10 -0.75
N SER A 33 -21.48 12.04 -0.76
CA SER A 33 -22.84 12.05 -0.24
C SER A 33 -22.86 11.64 1.23
N GLU A 34 -23.87 12.10 1.96
CA GLU A 34 -24.22 11.59 3.30
C GLU A 34 -25.00 10.26 3.24
N SER A 35 -25.30 9.76 2.03
CA SER A 35 -25.96 8.48 1.84
C SER A 35 -25.12 7.33 2.42
N PRO A 36 -25.75 6.28 2.99
CA PRO A 36 -25.01 5.12 3.48
C PRO A 36 -24.17 4.48 2.37
N THR A 37 -22.88 4.30 2.66
CA THR A 37 -21.95 3.61 1.76
C THR A 37 -22.33 2.14 1.61
N PRO A 38 -21.78 1.43 0.59
CA PRO A 38 -22.00 -0.01 0.44
C PRO A 38 -21.60 -0.81 1.68
N ALA A 39 -20.55 -0.39 2.39
CA ALA A 39 -20.13 -1.04 3.64
C ALA A 39 -21.23 -1.06 4.71
N VAL A 40 -22.09 -0.03 4.74
CA VAL A 40 -23.20 0.08 5.69
C VAL A 40 -24.48 -0.52 5.12
N ARG A 41 -24.82 -0.18 3.87
CA ARG A 41 -26.08 -0.59 3.22
C ARG A 41 -26.12 -2.08 2.86
N LEU A 42 -24.99 -2.66 2.45
CA LEU A 42 -24.86 -4.05 2.00
C LEU A 42 -24.12 -4.92 3.02
N ARG A 43 -24.11 -4.49 4.29
CA ARG A 43 -23.34 -5.15 5.35
C ARG A 43 -23.69 -6.63 5.47
N ASP A 44 -22.67 -7.49 5.34
CA ASP A 44 -22.79 -8.95 5.46
C ASP A 44 -21.90 -9.53 6.58
N ASP A 45 -21.13 -8.69 7.28
CA ASP A 45 -20.15 -9.08 8.30
C ASP A 45 -19.09 -10.08 7.75
N VAL A 46 -18.88 -10.13 6.44
CA VAL A 46 -17.87 -10.97 5.77
C VAL A 46 -16.97 -10.10 4.91
N ASP A 47 -17.54 -9.50 3.87
CA ASP A 47 -16.88 -8.68 2.85
C ASP A 47 -17.21 -7.20 3.07
N PHE A 48 -18.47 -6.89 3.35
CA PHE A 48 -18.98 -5.55 3.61
C PHE A 48 -19.08 -5.33 5.11
N VAL A 49 -18.07 -4.63 5.66
CA VAL A 49 -17.96 -4.36 7.09
C VAL A 49 -17.48 -2.92 7.31
N PRO A 50 -18.32 -2.03 7.89
CA PRO A 50 -17.91 -0.65 8.10
C PRO A 50 -16.78 -0.59 9.13
N ALA A 51 -15.65 0.01 8.74
CA ALA A 51 -14.45 0.10 9.54
C ALA A 51 -14.24 1.51 10.09
N ASN A 52 -13.52 1.62 11.20
CA ASN A 52 -13.00 2.90 11.66
C ASN A 52 -12.03 3.46 10.60
N LYS A 53 -12.15 4.75 10.26
CA LYS A 53 -11.33 5.40 9.23
C LYS A 53 -9.82 5.22 9.41
N TYR A 54 -9.31 5.14 10.65
CA TYR A 54 -7.89 4.93 10.92
C TYR A 54 -7.45 3.48 10.71
N VAL A 55 -8.32 2.52 11.03
CA VAL A 55 -8.10 1.10 10.73
C VAL A 55 -8.10 0.89 9.23
N LEU A 56 -9.08 1.48 8.53
CA LEU A 56 -9.18 1.38 7.08
C LEU A 56 -8.05 2.10 6.35
N PHE A 57 -7.63 3.27 6.85
CA PHE A 57 -6.41 3.94 6.37
C PHE A 57 -5.20 3.02 6.49
N GLY A 58 -4.99 2.39 7.65
CA GLY A 58 -3.87 1.47 7.84
C GLY A 58 -3.96 0.24 6.94
N HIS A 59 -5.15 -0.38 6.82
CA HIS A 59 -5.36 -1.49 5.90
C HIS A 59 -5.02 -1.12 4.46
N HIS A 60 -5.55 0.01 3.98
CA HIS A 60 -5.32 0.45 2.62
C HIS A 60 -3.86 0.84 2.38
N PHE A 61 -3.27 1.66 3.27
CA PHE A 61 -1.87 2.09 3.22
C PHE A 61 -0.90 0.91 3.22
N ALA A 62 -1.05 -0.06 4.13
CA ALA A 62 -0.17 -1.23 4.15
C ALA A 62 -0.37 -2.17 2.96
N SER A 63 -1.56 -2.18 2.35
CA SER A 63 -1.84 -2.98 1.15
C SER A 63 -1.22 -2.41 -0.14
N ILE A 64 -1.00 -1.09 -0.18
CA ILE A 64 -0.39 -0.40 -1.33
C ILE A 64 1.12 -0.18 -1.14
N ALA A 65 1.57 0.03 0.10
CA ALA A 65 2.97 0.19 0.47
C ALA A 65 3.72 -1.16 0.45
N GLY A 66 4.05 -1.61 -0.77
CA GLY A 66 4.84 -2.82 -1.00
C GLY A 66 6.36 -2.59 -0.97
N ALA A 67 7.12 -3.55 -1.50
CA ALA A 67 8.58 -3.39 -1.67
C ALA A 67 8.95 -2.49 -2.86
N ALA A 68 8.02 -2.30 -3.80
CA ALA A 68 8.27 -1.58 -5.05
C ALA A 68 8.51 -0.07 -4.89
N PRO A 69 7.82 0.67 -3.98
CA PRO A 69 8.16 2.05 -3.62
C PRO A 69 9.61 2.24 -3.15
N ILE A 70 10.26 1.19 -2.65
CA ILE A 70 11.66 1.24 -2.22
C ILE A 70 12.60 0.88 -3.38
N VAL A 71 12.34 -0.26 -4.03
CA VAL A 71 13.25 -0.79 -5.06
C VAL A 71 13.28 0.08 -6.32
N GLY A 72 12.12 0.60 -6.75
CA GLY A 72 11.99 1.40 -7.97
C GLY A 72 12.85 2.68 -7.95
N PRO A 73 12.69 3.56 -6.95
CA PRO A 73 13.51 4.77 -6.83
C PRO A 73 15.00 4.50 -6.72
N VAL A 74 15.42 3.44 -6.02
CA VAL A 74 16.84 3.05 -5.92
C VAL A 74 17.40 2.69 -7.29
N ILE A 75 16.66 1.94 -8.10
CA ILE A 75 17.05 1.62 -9.49
C ILE A 75 17.08 2.89 -10.35
N ALA A 76 16.12 3.80 -10.16
CA ALA A 76 16.02 5.04 -10.91
C ALA A 76 17.14 6.05 -10.61
N LEU A 77 17.92 5.87 -9.54
CA LEU A 77 19.13 6.66 -9.28
C LEU A 77 20.16 6.57 -10.42
N ALA A 78 20.05 5.58 -11.31
CA ALA A 78 20.87 5.49 -12.52
C ALA A 78 20.75 6.73 -13.44
N TRP A 79 19.63 7.46 -13.37
CA TRP A 79 19.38 8.74 -14.08
C TRP A 79 19.71 9.98 -13.22
N GLY A 80 20.23 9.78 -12.01
CA GLY A 80 20.41 10.80 -10.98
C GLY A 80 19.24 10.87 -10.00
N TRP A 81 19.47 11.50 -8.85
CA TRP A 81 18.47 11.52 -7.77
C TRP A 81 17.30 12.47 -8.06
N LEU A 82 17.52 13.54 -8.83
CA LEU A 82 16.51 14.59 -9.02
C LEU A 82 15.35 14.16 -9.94
N PRO A 83 15.57 13.56 -11.13
CA PRO A 83 14.47 13.10 -11.98
C PRO A 83 13.60 12.03 -11.32
N ALA A 84 14.22 11.09 -10.61
CA ALA A 84 13.51 10.06 -9.86
C ALA A 84 12.60 10.68 -8.79
N LEU A 85 13.14 11.62 -8.00
CA LEU A 85 12.40 12.32 -6.95
C LEU A 85 11.24 13.17 -7.51
N LEU A 86 11.47 13.89 -8.60
CA LEU A 86 10.43 14.69 -9.26
C LEU A 86 9.30 13.80 -9.77
N TRP A 87 9.61 12.62 -10.32
CA TRP A 87 8.60 11.67 -10.75
C TRP A 87 7.84 11.04 -9.58
N VAL A 88 8.51 10.75 -8.46
CA VAL A 88 7.82 10.33 -7.24
C VAL A 88 6.83 11.40 -6.81
N TRP A 89 7.23 12.67 -6.69
CA TRP A 89 6.30 13.73 -6.27
C TRP A 89 5.18 13.97 -7.26
N LEU A 90 5.50 14.28 -8.52
CA LEU A 90 4.50 14.68 -9.50
C LEU A 90 3.62 13.50 -9.93
N GLY A 91 4.23 12.34 -10.19
CA GLY A 91 3.50 11.14 -10.57
C GLY A 91 2.56 10.67 -9.45
N ASN A 92 3.04 10.63 -8.20
CA ASN A 92 2.20 10.26 -7.07
C ASN A 92 1.03 11.22 -6.87
N ILE A 93 1.28 12.53 -6.85
CA ILE A 93 0.25 13.54 -6.56
C ILE A 93 -0.83 13.58 -7.65
N PHE A 94 -0.43 13.65 -8.91
CA PHE A 94 -1.34 13.97 -10.02
C PHE A 94 -1.87 12.74 -10.76
N ILE A 95 -1.22 11.59 -10.64
CA ILE A 95 -1.61 10.37 -11.36
C ILE A 95 -1.98 9.29 -10.36
N GLY A 96 -1.04 8.84 -9.53
CA GLY A 96 -1.23 7.73 -8.60
C GLY A 96 -2.39 7.98 -7.62
N ALA A 97 -2.26 9.00 -6.78
CA ALA A 97 -3.23 9.34 -5.74
C ALA A 97 -4.62 9.70 -6.31
N VAL A 98 -4.65 10.37 -7.46
CA VAL A 98 -5.90 10.66 -8.18
C VAL A 98 -6.57 9.39 -8.64
N HIS A 99 -5.83 8.51 -9.33
CA HIS A 99 -6.38 7.28 -9.87
C HIS A 99 -6.87 6.34 -8.78
N ASP A 100 -6.14 6.22 -7.67
CA ASP A 100 -6.54 5.40 -6.52
C ASP A 100 -7.81 5.92 -5.86
N TYR A 101 -7.85 7.21 -5.54
CA TYR A 101 -9.01 7.85 -4.92
C TYR A 101 -10.26 7.79 -5.80
N LEU A 102 -10.13 8.07 -7.10
CA LEU A 102 -11.25 7.99 -8.03
C LEU A 102 -11.69 6.55 -8.27
N SER A 103 -10.78 5.57 -8.26
CA SER A 103 -11.13 4.14 -8.34
C SER A 103 -11.90 3.67 -7.12
N LEU A 104 -11.47 4.09 -5.91
CA LEU A 104 -12.19 3.85 -4.66
C LEU A 104 -13.61 4.39 -4.75
N MET A 105 -13.75 5.67 -5.07
CA MET A 105 -15.07 6.34 -5.11
C MET A 105 -15.95 5.82 -6.24
N SER A 106 -15.38 5.45 -7.38
CA SER A 106 -16.12 4.77 -8.45
C SER A 106 -16.67 3.44 -7.96
N SER A 107 -15.88 2.63 -7.26
CA SER A 107 -16.35 1.38 -6.68
C SER A 107 -17.47 1.59 -5.66
N VAL A 108 -17.36 2.60 -4.80
CA VAL A 108 -18.41 2.98 -3.84
C VAL A 108 -19.73 3.33 -4.54
N ARG A 109 -19.68 4.01 -5.69
CA ARG A 109 -20.86 4.36 -6.51
C ARG A 109 -21.50 3.14 -7.20
N TYR A 110 -20.73 2.07 -7.39
CA TYR A 110 -21.16 0.80 -7.95
C TYR A 110 -21.14 -0.31 -6.89
N ASP A 111 -21.66 -0.02 -5.69
CA ASP A 111 -21.94 -1.03 -4.66
C ASP A 111 -20.73 -1.85 -4.19
N GLY A 112 -19.52 -1.28 -4.28
CA GLY A 112 -18.28 -1.96 -3.90
C GLY A 112 -17.80 -2.99 -4.94
N HIS A 113 -18.27 -2.91 -6.18
CA HIS A 113 -17.78 -3.76 -7.26
C HIS A 113 -16.37 -3.39 -7.70
N SER A 114 -15.62 -4.42 -8.13
CA SER A 114 -14.27 -4.27 -8.70
C SER A 114 -14.23 -3.40 -9.96
N ILE A 115 -13.10 -2.75 -10.22
CA ILE A 115 -12.93 -1.87 -11.38
C ILE A 115 -13.19 -2.56 -12.74
N GLN A 116 -12.87 -3.86 -12.88
CA GLN A 116 -13.16 -4.60 -14.11
C GLN A 116 -14.66 -4.74 -14.38
N TRP A 117 -15.45 -4.91 -13.32
CA TRP A 117 -16.90 -5.00 -13.42
C TRP A 117 -17.48 -3.65 -13.82
N ILE A 118 -16.98 -2.57 -13.23
CA ILE A 118 -17.38 -1.20 -13.59
C ILE A 118 -17.05 -0.91 -15.06
N ALA A 119 -15.85 -1.29 -15.53
CA ALA A 119 -15.46 -1.15 -16.94
C ALA A 119 -16.42 -1.89 -17.88
N SER A 120 -16.94 -3.05 -17.46
CA SER A 120 -17.94 -3.82 -18.22
C SER A 120 -19.28 -3.10 -18.36
N LYS A 121 -19.65 -2.29 -17.36
CA LYS A 121 -20.90 -1.53 -17.30
C LYS A 121 -20.82 -0.18 -18.01
N VAL A 122 -19.70 0.53 -17.85
CA VAL A 122 -19.52 1.88 -18.40
C VAL A 122 -19.09 1.86 -19.87
N ILE A 123 -18.22 0.92 -20.25
CA ILE A 123 -17.67 0.86 -21.62
C ILE A 123 -18.44 -0.17 -22.44
N LYS A 124 -18.06 -1.45 -22.32
CA LYS A 124 -18.71 -2.60 -22.99
C LYS A 124 -18.37 -3.87 -22.21
N LYS A 125 -19.22 -4.89 -22.31
CA LYS A 125 -19.00 -6.21 -21.68
C LYS A 125 -17.66 -6.86 -22.08
N ARG A 126 -17.24 -6.69 -23.33
CA ARG A 126 -15.93 -7.18 -23.84
C ARG A 126 -14.74 -6.58 -23.08
N THR A 127 -14.80 -5.29 -22.75
CA THR A 127 -13.73 -4.60 -22.00
C THR A 127 -13.56 -5.20 -20.61
N GLY A 128 -14.68 -5.51 -19.93
CA GLY A 128 -14.65 -6.19 -18.64
C GLY A 128 -13.94 -7.54 -18.69
N TYR A 129 -14.25 -8.39 -19.69
CA TYR A 129 -13.58 -9.68 -19.85
C TYR A 129 -12.07 -9.56 -20.12
N LEU A 130 -11.67 -8.62 -20.99
CA LEU A 130 -10.25 -8.37 -21.24
C LEU A 130 -9.53 -7.88 -19.97
N PHE A 131 -10.15 -6.98 -19.21
CA PHE A 131 -9.63 -6.53 -17.93
C PHE A 131 -9.53 -7.65 -16.90
N ALA A 132 -10.52 -8.55 -16.83
CA ALA A 132 -10.49 -9.69 -15.92
C ALA A 132 -9.32 -10.63 -16.23
N TRP A 133 -9.08 -10.96 -17.50
CA TRP A 133 -7.92 -11.74 -17.91
C TRP A 133 -6.60 -11.02 -17.58
N PHE A 134 -6.52 -9.73 -17.88
CA PHE A 134 -5.34 -8.92 -17.55
C PHE A 134 -5.06 -8.94 -16.03
N ILE A 135 -6.07 -8.69 -15.20
CA ILE A 135 -5.95 -8.72 -13.74
C ILE A 135 -5.51 -10.10 -13.26
N LEU A 136 -6.07 -11.18 -13.80
CA LEU A 136 -5.68 -12.54 -13.43
C LEU A 136 -4.17 -12.78 -13.65
N PHE A 137 -3.65 -12.46 -14.84
CA PHE A 137 -2.23 -12.63 -15.14
C PHE A 137 -1.35 -11.72 -14.29
N VAL A 138 -1.78 -10.48 -14.05
CA VAL A 138 -1.06 -9.55 -13.16
C VAL A 138 -1.02 -10.06 -11.73
N LEU A 139 -2.12 -10.58 -11.19
CA LEU A 139 -2.14 -11.13 -9.83
C LEU A 139 -1.23 -12.36 -9.68
N ILE A 140 -1.20 -13.24 -10.68
CA ILE A 140 -0.26 -14.38 -10.71
C ILE A 140 1.19 -13.88 -10.68
N LEU A 141 1.52 -12.89 -11.52
CA LEU A 141 2.86 -12.30 -11.58
C LEU A 141 3.25 -11.65 -10.26
N VAL A 142 2.34 -10.88 -9.66
CA VAL A 142 2.54 -10.17 -8.38
C VAL A 142 2.81 -11.17 -7.25
N VAL A 143 1.99 -12.23 -7.13
CA VAL A 143 2.19 -13.28 -6.13
C VAL A 143 3.53 -13.99 -6.34
N ALA A 144 3.90 -14.32 -7.57
CA ALA A 144 5.17 -14.96 -7.88
C ALA A 144 6.38 -14.05 -7.54
N ALA A 145 6.32 -12.77 -7.92
CA ALA A 145 7.39 -11.80 -7.68
C ALA A 145 7.61 -11.55 -6.18
N PHE A 146 6.54 -11.28 -5.43
CA PHE A 146 6.64 -11.08 -3.98
C PHE A 146 7.02 -12.37 -3.25
N GLY A 147 6.46 -13.52 -3.64
CA GLY A 147 6.84 -14.81 -3.08
C GLY A 147 8.33 -15.11 -3.25
N ALA A 148 8.90 -14.80 -4.43
CA ALA A 148 10.32 -15.00 -4.69
C ALA A 148 11.22 -14.08 -3.85
N VAL A 149 10.83 -12.81 -3.68
CA VAL A 149 11.56 -11.86 -2.83
C VAL A 149 11.50 -12.29 -1.36
N LEU A 150 10.30 -12.59 -0.84
CA LEU A 150 10.11 -13.03 0.54
C LEU A 150 10.82 -14.36 0.83
N GLY A 151 10.77 -15.31 -0.10
CA GLY A 151 11.44 -16.60 0.05
C GLY A 151 12.94 -16.46 0.20
N LYS A 152 13.57 -15.56 -0.57
CA LYS A 152 15.01 -15.24 -0.43
C LYS A 152 15.31 -14.59 0.92
N ILE A 153 14.46 -13.66 1.37
CA ILE A 153 14.62 -12.99 2.67
C ILE A 153 14.50 -13.99 3.82
N PHE A 154 13.52 -14.90 3.79
CA PHE A 154 13.28 -15.87 4.86
C PHE A 154 14.41 -16.90 4.98
N VAL A 155 15.04 -17.28 3.87
CA VAL A 155 16.26 -18.11 3.88
C VAL A 155 17.46 -17.33 4.41
N ALA A 156 17.63 -16.08 3.97
CA ALA A 156 18.77 -15.26 4.38
C ALA A 156 18.68 -14.76 5.83
N LYS A 157 17.47 -14.60 6.37
CA LYS A 157 17.17 -14.09 7.70
C LYS A 157 16.15 -14.99 8.42
N PRO A 158 16.60 -16.10 9.03
CA PRO A 158 15.75 -17.06 9.73
C PRO A 158 14.93 -16.48 10.91
N GLN A 159 15.28 -15.28 11.39
CA GLN A 159 14.56 -14.54 12.43
C GLN A 159 13.25 -13.88 11.95
N VAL A 160 13.11 -13.70 10.63
CA VAL A 160 11.96 -13.01 10.04
C VAL A 160 10.68 -13.87 10.04
N PRO A 161 10.69 -15.14 9.59
CA PRO A 161 9.47 -15.96 9.57
C PRO A 161 8.73 -16.08 10.93
N PRO A 162 9.41 -16.36 12.05
CA PRO A 162 8.77 -16.44 13.37
C PRO A 162 8.02 -15.15 13.75
N SER A 163 8.62 -13.99 13.47
CA SER A 163 8.00 -12.68 13.71
C SER A 163 6.68 -12.54 12.96
N TYR A 164 6.65 -12.97 11.69
CA TYR A 164 5.43 -12.93 10.87
C TYR A 164 4.34 -13.90 11.35
N PHE A 165 4.72 -15.11 11.79
CA PHE A 165 3.74 -16.06 12.35
C PHE A 165 3.09 -15.52 13.63
N LEU A 166 3.90 -14.97 14.54
CA LEU A 166 3.39 -14.34 15.76
C LEU A 166 2.55 -13.10 15.45
N GLN A 167 2.91 -12.34 14.42
CA GLN A 167 2.13 -11.21 13.97
C GLN A 167 0.76 -11.62 13.39
N ILE A 168 0.67 -12.75 12.68
CA ILE A 168 -0.63 -13.29 12.23
C ILE A 168 -1.52 -13.60 13.43
N VAL A 169 -0.96 -14.23 14.47
CA VAL A 169 -1.70 -14.48 15.73
C VAL A 169 -2.14 -13.16 16.39
N ALA A 170 -1.25 -12.17 16.43
CA ALA A 170 -1.57 -10.84 16.96
C ALA A 170 -2.68 -10.14 16.17
N ALA A 171 -2.69 -10.28 14.84
CA ALA A 171 -3.74 -9.75 13.97
C ALA A 171 -5.09 -10.40 14.25
N LEU A 172 -5.13 -11.72 14.39
CA LEU A 172 -6.38 -12.44 14.74
C LEU A 172 -6.94 -11.99 16.10
N ILE A 173 -6.07 -11.83 17.09
CA ILE A 173 -6.45 -11.32 18.41
C ILE A 173 -6.96 -9.88 18.29
N LEU A 174 -6.28 -9.01 17.54
CA LEU A 174 -6.72 -7.64 17.33
C LEU A 174 -8.08 -7.56 16.62
N GLY A 175 -8.30 -8.38 15.59
CA GLY A 175 -9.58 -8.49 14.90
C GLY A 175 -10.69 -8.92 15.85
N PHE A 176 -10.42 -9.92 16.70
CA PHE A 176 -11.36 -10.36 17.73
C PHE A 176 -11.68 -9.25 18.75
N LEU A 177 -10.67 -8.52 19.22
CA LEU A 177 -10.83 -7.40 20.15
C LEU A 177 -11.70 -6.28 19.55
N LEU A 178 -11.44 -5.88 18.31
CA LEU A 178 -12.14 -4.79 17.63
C LEU A 178 -13.58 -5.15 17.25
N TYR A 179 -13.80 -6.33 16.68
CA TYR A 179 -15.08 -6.67 16.05
C TYR A 179 -15.99 -7.54 16.92
N ARG A 180 -15.42 -8.44 17.73
CA ARG A 180 -16.21 -9.34 18.59
C ARG A 180 -16.40 -8.79 19.99
N LEU A 181 -15.31 -8.39 20.65
CA LEU A 181 -15.38 -7.82 22.00
C LEU A 181 -15.71 -6.32 21.99
N ARG A 182 -15.52 -5.64 20.85
CA ARG A 182 -15.83 -4.21 20.66
C ARG A 182 -15.23 -3.33 21.77
N ILE A 183 -14.03 -3.67 22.23
CA ILE A 183 -13.31 -2.83 23.19
C ILE A 183 -12.95 -1.48 22.55
N SER A 184 -12.59 -0.49 23.38
CA SER A 184 -12.26 0.83 22.87
C SER A 184 -11.13 0.78 21.83
N PHE A 185 -11.30 1.51 20.72
CA PHE A 185 -10.35 1.53 19.61
C PHE A 185 -8.91 1.83 20.06
N LEU A 186 -8.75 2.78 20.99
CA LEU A 186 -7.43 3.14 21.53
C LEU A 186 -6.79 1.96 22.27
N LEU A 187 -7.55 1.27 23.12
CA LEU A 187 -7.03 0.15 23.90
C LEU A 187 -6.67 -1.03 23.00
N ALA A 188 -7.53 -1.37 22.03
CA ALA A 188 -7.26 -2.42 21.05
C ALA A 188 -5.97 -2.13 20.26
N THR A 189 -5.82 -0.88 19.80
CA THR A 189 -4.63 -0.44 19.07
C THR A 189 -3.36 -0.54 19.93
N LEU A 190 -3.41 -0.09 21.19
CA LEU A 190 -2.27 -0.20 22.11
C LEU A 190 -1.87 -1.66 22.36
N ILE A 191 -2.84 -2.53 22.61
CA ILE A 191 -2.59 -3.97 22.76
C ILE A 191 -1.97 -4.53 21.47
N GLY A 192 -2.52 -4.19 20.31
CA GLY A 192 -2.00 -4.61 19.02
C GLY A 192 -0.54 -4.20 18.78
N ILE A 193 -0.18 -2.95 19.10
CA ILE A 193 1.20 -2.45 18.98
C ILE A 193 2.14 -3.18 19.95
N ILE A 194 1.73 -3.42 21.19
CA ILE A 194 2.53 -4.17 22.16
C ILE A 194 2.77 -5.60 21.66
N MET A 195 1.73 -6.26 21.14
CA MET A 195 1.84 -7.59 20.58
C MET A 195 2.71 -7.63 19.32
N LEU A 196 2.66 -6.59 18.48
CA LEU A 196 3.50 -6.45 17.30
C LEU A 196 4.99 -6.33 17.67
N ILE A 197 5.31 -5.48 18.65
CA ILE A 197 6.67 -5.37 19.18
C ILE A 197 7.11 -6.69 19.80
N GLY A 198 6.24 -7.32 20.59
CA GLY A 198 6.48 -8.65 21.16
C GLY A 198 6.74 -9.70 20.09
N ALA A 199 5.98 -9.72 19.00
CA ALA A 199 6.16 -10.64 17.88
C ALA A 199 7.55 -10.48 17.22
N ILE A 200 7.99 -9.25 17.00
CA ILE A 200 9.32 -8.96 16.43
C ILE A 200 10.42 -9.41 17.40
N VAL A 201 10.34 -9.00 18.67
CA VAL A 201 11.36 -9.32 19.68
C VAL A 201 11.46 -10.83 19.89
N LEU A 202 10.32 -11.51 20.08
CA LEU A 202 10.30 -12.97 20.26
C LEU A 202 10.78 -13.69 18.99
N GLY A 203 10.42 -13.20 17.80
CA GLY A 203 10.85 -13.82 16.56
C GLY A 203 12.36 -13.76 16.33
N MET A 204 13.04 -12.75 16.89
CA MET A 204 14.51 -12.68 16.89
C MET A 204 15.17 -13.79 17.72
N TYR A 205 14.51 -14.29 18.77
CA TYR A 205 15.04 -15.34 19.65
C TYR A 205 14.76 -16.77 19.17
N PHE A 206 13.77 -16.97 18.30
CA PHE A 206 13.36 -18.30 17.82
C PHE A 206 13.50 -18.48 16.31
N PRO A 207 14.71 -18.37 15.73
CA PRO A 207 14.90 -18.45 14.28
C PRO A 207 14.48 -19.81 13.71
N ILE A 208 13.73 -19.78 12.60
CA ILE A 208 13.31 -20.99 11.87
C ILE A 208 14.10 -21.08 10.57
N ASN A 209 14.94 -22.11 10.47
CA ASN A 209 15.68 -22.41 9.25
C ASN A 209 14.85 -23.37 8.38
N ALA A 210 14.53 -22.93 7.17
CA ALA A 210 13.88 -23.78 6.17
C ALA A 210 14.38 -23.44 4.76
N SER A 211 14.25 -24.40 3.84
CA SER A 211 14.67 -24.19 2.45
C SER A 211 13.74 -23.20 1.73
N TYR A 212 14.25 -22.57 0.66
CA TYR A 212 13.45 -21.71 -0.21
C TYR A 212 12.16 -22.41 -0.70
N LYS A 213 12.27 -23.68 -1.11
CA LYS A 213 11.11 -24.48 -1.58
C LYS A 213 10.09 -24.67 -0.46
N THR A 214 10.53 -24.94 0.76
CA THR A 214 9.66 -25.08 1.93
C THR A 214 8.88 -23.79 2.19
N TRP A 215 9.54 -22.63 2.14
CA TRP A 215 8.87 -21.34 2.31
C TRP A 215 7.86 -21.05 1.19
N MET A 216 8.18 -21.37 -0.06
CA MET A 216 7.24 -21.21 -1.17
C MET A 216 5.97 -22.04 -0.99
N PHE A 217 6.08 -23.27 -0.50
CA PHE A 217 4.91 -24.09 -0.15
C PHE A 217 4.11 -23.48 0.99
N ILE A 218 4.76 -23.01 2.05
CA ILE A 218 4.09 -22.34 3.18
C ILE A 218 3.34 -21.10 2.69
N PHE A 219 3.95 -20.25 1.86
CA PHE A 219 3.30 -19.06 1.31
C PHE A 219 2.10 -19.42 0.44
N PHE A 220 2.20 -20.45 -0.39
CA PHE A 220 1.11 -20.91 -1.25
C PHE A 220 -0.14 -21.27 -0.43
N PHE A 221 0.01 -22.12 0.59
CA PHE A 221 -1.11 -22.49 1.46
C PHE A 221 -1.61 -21.31 2.30
N TYR A 222 -0.70 -20.48 2.82
CA TYR A 222 -1.08 -19.31 3.59
C TYR A 222 -1.93 -18.33 2.78
N ILE A 223 -1.59 -18.04 1.52
CA ILE A 223 -2.36 -17.11 0.68
C ILE A 223 -3.76 -17.65 0.41
N ILE A 224 -3.92 -18.95 0.17
CA ILE A 224 -5.25 -19.58 -0.01
C ILE A 224 -6.09 -19.41 1.26
N LEU A 225 -5.52 -19.72 2.43
CA LEU A 225 -6.20 -19.55 3.71
C LEU A 225 -6.57 -18.08 3.94
N ALA A 226 -5.62 -17.17 3.77
CA ALA A 226 -5.83 -15.74 3.99
C ALA A 226 -6.89 -15.14 3.05
N ALA A 227 -6.93 -15.57 1.78
CA ALA A 227 -7.92 -15.12 0.81
C ALA A 227 -9.34 -15.68 1.06
N SER A 228 -9.44 -16.80 1.79
CA SER A 228 -10.73 -17.42 2.13
C SER A 228 -11.36 -16.88 3.42
N LEU A 229 -10.56 -16.22 4.27
CA LEU A 229 -11.04 -15.69 5.55
C LEU A 229 -11.74 -14.33 5.36
N PRO A 230 -12.77 -14.03 6.17
CA PRO A 230 -13.41 -12.71 6.17
C PRO A 230 -12.42 -11.58 6.39
N VAL A 231 -12.64 -10.43 5.73
CA VAL A 231 -11.67 -9.33 5.69
C VAL A 231 -11.31 -8.79 7.07
N HIS A 232 -12.31 -8.72 7.96
CA HIS A 232 -12.19 -8.18 9.32
C HIS A 232 -11.50 -9.14 10.31
N VAL A 233 -11.35 -10.42 9.96
CA VAL A 233 -10.74 -11.43 10.84
C VAL A 233 -9.22 -11.38 10.73
N LEU A 234 -8.69 -11.38 9.51
CA LEU A 234 -7.24 -11.45 9.29
C LEU A 234 -6.71 -10.27 8.47
N LEU A 235 -7.23 -10.06 7.26
CA LEU A 235 -6.60 -9.17 6.29
C LEU A 235 -6.50 -7.73 6.83
N GLN A 236 -7.62 -7.17 7.27
CA GLN A 236 -7.67 -5.80 7.76
C GLN A 236 -6.92 -5.59 9.09
N PRO A 237 -7.09 -6.41 10.15
CA PRO A 237 -6.28 -6.27 11.37
C PRO A 237 -4.77 -6.46 11.13
N ARG A 238 -4.38 -7.39 10.26
CA ARG A 238 -2.99 -7.63 9.90
C ARG A 238 -2.38 -6.41 9.22
N ASP A 239 -3.08 -5.88 8.23
CA ASP A 239 -2.60 -4.73 7.47
C ASP A 239 -2.59 -3.46 8.34
N TYR A 240 -3.56 -3.32 9.25
CA TYR A 240 -3.54 -2.26 10.25
C TYR A 240 -2.31 -2.33 11.18
N LEU A 241 -1.92 -3.52 11.64
CA LEU A 241 -0.67 -3.70 12.39
C LEU A 241 0.57 -3.40 11.54
N ASN A 242 0.60 -3.84 10.29
CA ASN A 242 1.69 -3.53 9.36
C ASN A 242 1.83 -2.03 9.11
N ALA A 243 0.71 -1.29 9.05
CA ALA A 243 0.74 0.16 8.87
C ALA A 243 1.52 0.85 10.00
N TRP A 244 1.42 0.36 11.25
CA TRP A 244 2.21 0.89 12.36
C TRP A 244 3.71 0.65 12.19
N LEU A 245 4.13 -0.49 11.62
CA LEU A 245 5.54 -0.72 11.27
C LEU A 245 6.02 0.28 10.22
N LEU A 246 5.22 0.49 9.17
CA LEU A 246 5.56 1.41 8.08
C LEU A 246 5.63 2.85 8.57
N VAL A 247 4.64 3.29 9.36
CA VAL A 247 4.61 4.63 9.96
C VAL A 247 5.78 4.81 10.92
N ALA A 248 6.10 3.82 11.76
CA ALA A 248 7.25 3.88 12.64
C ALA A 248 8.57 3.99 11.84
N GLY A 249 8.72 3.21 10.76
CA GLY A 249 9.87 3.29 9.86
C GLY A 249 10.01 4.67 9.21
N LEU A 250 8.90 5.25 8.75
CA LEU A 250 8.84 6.57 8.14
C LEU A 250 9.20 7.68 9.14
N ILE A 251 8.69 7.61 10.38
CA ILE A 251 9.01 8.58 11.44
C ILE A 251 10.49 8.47 11.85
N LEU A 252 10.96 7.27 12.17
CA LEU A 252 12.34 7.04 12.62
C LEU A 252 13.35 7.35 11.52
N GLY A 253 13.06 6.94 10.27
CA GLY A 253 13.88 7.23 9.10
C GLY A 253 13.95 8.73 8.80
N SER A 254 12.80 9.42 8.82
CA SER A 254 12.75 10.88 8.63
C SER A 254 13.56 11.60 9.70
N PHE A 255 13.39 11.22 10.98
CA PHE A 255 14.15 11.79 12.09
C PHE A 255 15.65 11.56 11.90
N ALA A 256 16.07 10.32 11.63
CA ALA A 256 17.47 10.00 11.40
C ALA A 256 18.10 10.84 10.27
N ILE A 257 17.38 11.06 9.17
CA ILE A 257 17.88 11.85 8.05
C ILE A 257 17.93 13.34 8.38
N LEU A 258 16.91 13.88 9.06
CA LEU A 258 16.86 15.29 9.46
C LEU A 258 18.09 15.68 10.29
N PHE A 259 18.51 14.82 11.21
CA PHE A 259 19.67 15.05 12.09
C PHE A 259 21.01 14.56 11.51
N SER A 260 21.02 13.85 10.37
CA SER A 260 22.27 13.38 9.77
C SER A 260 23.07 14.50 9.09
N PHE A 261 22.44 15.60 8.68
CA PHE A 261 23.03 16.76 7.96
C PHE A 261 23.96 16.40 6.77
N LYS A 262 23.84 15.19 6.22
CA LYS A 262 24.69 14.74 5.11
C LYS A 262 24.34 15.50 3.83
N LYS A 263 25.38 15.83 3.06
CA LYS A 263 25.23 16.33 1.70
C LYS A 263 25.01 15.14 0.76
N ILE A 264 24.12 15.30 -0.21
CA ILE A 264 23.96 14.31 -1.28
C ILE A 264 25.24 14.29 -2.10
N THR A 265 25.89 13.13 -2.14
CA THR A 265 27.12 12.88 -2.92
C THR A 265 26.83 12.41 -4.34
N LEU A 266 25.58 12.01 -4.62
CA LEU A 266 25.13 11.59 -5.93
C LEU A 266 24.87 12.79 -6.85
N PHE A 267 25.13 12.62 -8.14
CA PHE A 267 24.80 13.60 -9.17
C PHE A 267 23.27 13.80 -9.25
N ALA A 268 22.85 15.06 -9.39
CA ALA A 268 21.44 15.40 -9.57
C ALA A 268 20.85 14.77 -10.83
N PHE A 269 21.62 14.78 -11.90
CA PHE A 269 21.31 14.15 -13.17
C PHE A 269 22.59 13.51 -13.72
N THR A 270 22.47 12.33 -14.32
CA THR A 270 23.60 11.59 -14.90
C THR A 270 23.51 11.53 -16.42
N SER A 271 22.42 10.97 -16.96
CA SER A 271 22.19 10.75 -18.39
C SER A 271 20.71 10.50 -18.66
N PHE A 272 20.25 10.78 -19.88
CA PHE A 272 18.91 10.38 -20.34
C PHE A 272 18.86 8.91 -20.78
N ASN A 273 20.02 8.28 -21.00
CA ASN A 273 20.16 6.92 -21.52
C ASN A 273 21.06 6.05 -20.60
N ALA A 274 20.68 5.91 -19.33
CA ALA A 274 21.46 5.12 -18.37
C ALA A 274 21.51 3.63 -18.78
N PRO A 275 22.65 2.93 -18.66
CA PRO A 275 22.79 1.53 -19.08
C PRO A 275 22.24 0.56 -18.02
N LEU A 276 20.92 0.46 -17.92
CA LEU A 276 20.25 -0.29 -16.84
C LEU A 276 19.84 -1.72 -17.26
N ILE A 277 19.21 -1.87 -18.43
CA ILE A 277 18.68 -3.15 -18.89
C ILE A 277 19.75 -3.83 -19.76
N ALA A 278 20.32 -4.93 -19.27
CA ALA A 278 21.38 -5.68 -19.96
C ALA A 278 22.58 -4.82 -20.40
N HIS A 279 22.90 -3.79 -19.60
CA HIS A 279 23.94 -2.78 -19.90
C HIS A 279 23.71 -1.98 -21.19
N LYS A 280 22.48 -1.97 -21.73
CA LYS A 280 22.12 -1.19 -22.91
C LYS A 280 21.59 0.20 -22.54
N PRO A 281 21.85 1.23 -23.38
CA PRO A 281 21.29 2.55 -23.20
C PRO A 281 19.77 2.48 -23.05
N THR A 282 19.27 2.87 -21.87
CA THR A 282 17.86 2.77 -21.51
C THR A 282 17.28 4.18 -21.35
N PRO A 283 16.27 4.57 -22.16
CA PRO A 283 15.76 5.93 -22.14
C PRO A 283 14.99 6.22 -20.85
N PHE A 284 15.06 7.47 -20.37
CA PHE A 284 14.29 7.91 -19.20
C PHE A 284 12.77 7.67 -19.38
N TRP A 285 12.23 8.00 -20.55
CA TRP A 285 10.83 7.76 -20.90
C TRP A 285 10.72 6.58 -21.88
N PRO A 286 9.86 5.57 -21.64
CA PRO A 286 8.87 5.45 -20.56
C PRO A 286 9.39 4.70 -19.32
N VAL A 287 10.70 4.47 -19.19
CA VAL A 287 11.25 3.48 -18.26
C VAL A 287 11.17 3.92 -16.80
N VAL A 288 11.53 5.16 -16.46
CA VAL A 288 11.43 5.65 -15.07
C VAL A 288 9.99 5.62 -14.56
N PRO A 289 8.98 6.08 -15.33
CA PRO A 289 7.57 5.87 -14.98
C PRO A 289 7.20 4.41 -14.71
N LEU A 290 7.76 3.47 -15.46
CA LEU A 290 7.46 2.04 -15.31
C LEU A 290 8.18 1.40 -14.12
N ILE A 291 9.41 1.83 -13.83
CA ILE A 291 10.21 1.32 -12.71
C ILE A 291 9.72 1.91 -11.37
N ILE A 292 9.36 3.20 -11.36
CA ILE A 292 8.69 3.87 -10.25
C ILE A 292 7.17 3.89 -10.55
N ALA A 293 6.60 2.69 -10.72
CA ALA A 293 5.17 2.56 -10.96
C ALA A 293 4.38 2.57 -9.65
N CYS A 294 4.87 1.92 -8.58
CA CYS A 294 4.20 1.98 -7.28
C CYS A 294 4.31 3.39 -6.70
N GLY A 295 3.24 3.89 -6.09
CA GLY A 295 3.07 5.29 -5.73
C GLY A 295 2.70 6.22 -6.89
N SER A 296 3.39 6.17 -8.05
CA SER A 296 3.18 7.14 -9.15
C SER A 296 2.17 6.70 -10.23
N LEU A 297 1.93 5.40 -10.40
CA LEU A 297 1.00 4.80 -11.36
C LEU A 297 0.17 3.71 -10.66
N SER A 298 -1.02 4.08 -10.19
CA SER A 298 -1.88 3.28 -9.30
C SER A 298 -2.64 2.13 -10.01
N GLY A 299 -1.92 1.21 -10.66
CA GLY A 299 -2.53 0.07 -11.35
C GLY A 299 -3.09 -0.98 -10.37
N PHE A 300 -2.21 -1.58 -9.56
CA PHE A 300 -2.60 -2.58 -8.56
C PHE A 300 -3.40 -1.98 -7.40
N HIS A 301 -3.12 -0.73 -7.02
CA HIS A 301 -3.77 -0.11 -5.86
C HIS A 301 -5.26 0.11 -6.12
N ALA A 302 -5.65 0.43 -7.37
CA ALA A 302 -7.04 0.46 -7.80
C ALA A 302 -7.79 -0.87 -7.57
N LEU A 303 -7.10 -2.02 -7.60
CA LEU A 303 -7.68 -3.32 -7.28
C LEU A 303 -7.93 -3.47 -5.77
N VAL A 304 -7.04 -2.95 -4.93
CA VAL A 304 -7.23 -2.90 -3.48
C VAL A 304 -8.37 -1.93 -3.14
N ALA A 305 -8.30 -0.70 -3.69
CA ALA A 305 -9.29 0.36 -3.51
C ALA A 305 -10.71 -0.12 -3.87
N SER A 306 -10.86 -0.75 -5.04
CA SER A 306 -12.17 -1.23 -5.52
C SER A 306 -12.57 -2.62 -5.03
N GLY A 307 -11.62 -3.44 -4.57
CA GLY A 307 -11.86 -4.83 -4.18
C GLY A 307 -12.10 -5.02 -2.68
N THR A 308 -11.41 -4.25 -1.84
CA THR A 308 -11.48 -4.40 -0.36
C THR A 308 -11.82 -3.09 0.33
N THR A 309 -11.17 -1.97 -0.01
CA THR A 309 -11.35 -0.71 0.72
C THR A 309 -12.76 -0.13 0.56
N SER A 310 -13.32 -0.18 -0.66
CA SER A 310 -14.67 0.31 -0.97
C SER A 310 -15.77 -0.38 -0.16
N LYS A 311 -15.57 -1.66 0.17
CA LYS A 311 -16.50 -2.48 0.97
C LYS A 311 -16.42 -2.22 2.47
N GLN A 312 -15.41 -1.48 2.91
CA GLN A 312 -15.18 -1.18 4.34
C GLN A 312 -15.32 0.31 4.68
N LEU A 313 -15.46 1.18 3.67
CA LEU A 313 -15.55 2.63 3.82
C LEU A 313 -16.86 3.01 4.52
N SER A 314 -16.78 3.56 5.73
CA SER A 314 -17.97 3.92 6.53
C SER A 314 -18.68 5.18 6.02
N LYS A 315 -17.93 6.19 5.58
CA LYS A 315 -18.49 7.44 5.02
C LYS A 315 -17.70 7.86 3.79
N GLU A 316 -18.39 8.39 2.78
CA GLU A 316 -17.74 8.82 1.54
C GLU A 316 -16.76 9.97 1.74
N ILE A 317 -17.03 10.86 2.70
CA ILE A 317 -16.15 11.96 3.06
C ILE A 317 -14.76 11.47 3.52
N GLU A 318 -14.68 10.24 4.05
CA GLU A 318 -13.44 9.62 4.50
C GLU A 318 -12.60 9.07 3.33
N GLY A 319 -13.19 8.93 2.13
CA GLY A 319 -12.51 8.41 0.95
C GLY A 319 -11.28 9.23 0.56
N LEU A 320 -11.29 10.55 0.78
CA LEU A 320 -10.13 11.41 0.54
C LEU A 320 -8.97 11.07 1.49
N PHE A 321 -9.28 10.88 2.77
CA PHE A 321 -8.27 10.55 3.77
C PHE A 321 -7.70 9.15 3.52
N ILE A 322 -8.55 8.20 3.16
CA ILE A 322 -8.15 6.81 2.94
C ILE A 322 -7.42 6.67 1.60
N GLY A 323 -8.03 6.92 0.45
CA GLY A 323 -7.40 6.68 -0.86
C GLY A 323 -6.30 7.69 -1.19
N TYR A 324 -6.66 8.97 -1.31
CA TYR A 324 -5.67 9.99 -1.69
C TYR A 324 -4.60 10.16 -0.60
N GLY A 325 -4.99 10.18 0.67
CA GLY A 325 -4.07 10.32 1.80
C GLY A 325 -3.11 9.14 1.97
N SER A 326 -3.56 7.89 1.80
CA SER A 326 -2.65 6.74 1.88
C SER A 326 -1.64 6.75 0.75
N MET A 327 -2.06 7.12 -0.47
CA MET A 327 -1.18 7.22 -1.62
C MET A 327 -0.10 8.30 -1.44
N LEU A 328 -0.43 9.45 -0.87
CA LEU A 328 0.58 10.46 -0.53
C LEU A 328 1.55 9.95 0.55
N THR A 329 1.04 9.17 1.51
CA THR A 329 1.87 8.57 2.56
C THR A 329 2.82 7.52 1.97
N GLU A 330 2.36 6.74 1.00
CA GLU A 330 3.20 5.80 0.23
C GLU A 330 4.24 6.55 -0.61
N GLY A 331 3.87 7.66 -1.25
CA GLY A 331 4.82 8.48 -2.01
C GLY A 331 5.88 9.17 -1.15
N PHE A 332 5.66 9.28 0.17
CA PHE A 332 6.65 9.80 1.12
C PHE A 332 7.56 8.71 1.70
N LEU A 333 7.11 7.46 1.71
CA LEU A 333 7.86 6.29 2.18
C LEU A 333 9.07 5.99 1.27
#